data_AF-A0A839YEY0-F1
#
_entry.id   AF-A0A839YEY0-F1
#
_cell.length_a   1.000
_cell.length_b   1.000
_cell.length_c   1.000
_cell.angle_alpha   90.00
_cell.angle_beta   90.00
_cell.angle_gamma   90.00
#
_symmetry.space_group_name_H-M   'P 1'
#
loop_
_entity.id
_entity.type
_entity.pdbx_description
1 polymer ?
#
loop_
_entity_poly.entity_id
_entity_poly.type
_entity_poly.pdbx_seq_one_letter_code
_entity_poly.pdbx_strand_id
1 'polypeptide(L)'
;MAHTVSLAITACAILTAAAPAAAERAASARLVHCGGATCLRLSGQRDSADTKVQVDGRDLPVTGERSWRATVPLAEARTWRLTRGYAVPVTLVDRASGSARTSPVAVPPGALGARVELASLVVRAR
;
A
#
# COMPACT_ATOMS: atom_id res chain seq x y z
N MET A 1 22.52 -8.73 70.33
CA MET A 1 21.81 -7.62 69.68
C MET A 1 21.40 -8.09 68.30
N ALA A 2 20.13 -8.45 68.13
CA ALA A 2 19.61 -9.09 66.92
C ALA A 2 19.13 -8.01 65.93
N HIS A 3 19.68 -8.00 64.71
CA HIS A 3 19.25 -7.12 63.65
C HIS A 3 18.16 -7.82 62.81
N THR A 4 16.92 -7.39 62.98
CA THR A 4 15.79 -7.73 62.12
C THR A 4 15.87 -6.91 60.83
N VAL A 5 16.24 -7.55 59.72
CA VAL A 5 16.22 -6.93 58.39
C VAL A 5 14.80 -7.09 57.82
N SER A 6 14.07 -5.97 57.73
CA SER A 6 12.75 -5.92 57.10
C SER A 6 12.90 -5.85 55.58
N LEU A 7 12.47 -6.90 54.88
CA LEU A 7 12.39 -6.95 53.41
C LEU A 7 11.06 -6.33 52.96
N ALA A 8 11.09 -5.08 52.47
CA ALA A 8 9.95 -4.47 51.79
C ALA A 8 10.05 -4.75 50.29
N ILE A 9 9.29 -5.73 49.80
CA ILE A 9 9.17 -6.04 48.37
C ILE A 9 8.10 -5.11 47.79
N THR A 10 8.52 -4.01 47.18
CA THR A 10 7.63 -3.10 46.43
C THR A 10 7.43 -3.66 45.03
N ALA A 11 6.24 -4.25 44.78
CA ALA A 11 5.84 -4.74 43.46
C ALA A 11 5.54 -3.55 42.53
N CYS A 12 6.44 -3.27 41.58
CA CYS A 12 6.24 -2.28 40.54
C CYS A 12 5.41 -2.90 39.41
N ALA A 13 4.11 -2.57 39.34
CA ALA A 13 3.23 -3.01 38.27
C ALA A 13 3.54 -2.20 36.99
N ILE A 14 4.25 -2.82 36.05
CA ILE A 14 4.55 -2.22 34.74
C ILE A 14 3.30 -2.38 33.87
N LEU A 15 2.50 -1.30 33.73
CA LEU A 15 1.45 -1.24 32.72
C LEU A 15 2.09 -1.04 31.34
N THR A 16 2.23 -2.12 30.56
CA THR A 16 2.58 -2.03 29.14
C THR A 16 1.34 -1.59 28.36
N ALA A 17 1.24 -0.29 28.10
CA ALA A 17 0.27 0.24 27.16
C ALA A 17 0.64 -0.24 25.74
N ALA A 18 -0.03 -1.28 25.25
CA ALA A 18 0.06 -1.68 23.85
C ALA A 18 -0.56 -0.56 23.00
N ALA A 19 0.28 0.29 22.40
CA ALA A 19 -0.19 1.25 21.41
C ALA A 19 -0.87 0.48 20.28
N PRO A 20 -2.06 0.90 19.80
CA PRO A 20 -2.69 0.24 18.68
C PRO A 20 -1.76 0.41 17.47
N ALA A 21 -1.37 -0.70 16.85
CA ALA A 21 -0.76 -0.66 15.54
C ALA A 21 -1.80 -0.03 14.60
N ALA A 22 -1.62 1.26 14.28
CA ALA A 22 -2.46 1.93 13.31
C ALA A 22 -2.31 1.16 12.00
N ALA A 23 -3.39 0.47 11.59
CA ALA A 23 -3.42 -0.22 10.33
C ALA A 23 -3.15 0.80 9.22
N GLU A 24 -1.93 0.75 8.68
CA GLU A 24 -1.51 1.60 7.58
C GLU A 24 -2.53 1.41 6.46
N ARG A 25 -3.23 2.48 6.08
CA ARG A 25 -4.25 2.39 5.02
C ARG A 25 -3.55 1.98 3.74
N ALA A 26 -3.72 0.71 3.39
CA ALA A 26 -3.11 0.11 2.22
C ALA A 26 -3.51 0.91 0.97
N ALA A 27 -2.54 1.08 0.07
CA ALA A 27 -2.82 1.66 -1.22
C ALA A 27 -3.82 0.78 -2.00
N SER A 28 -4.62 1.41 -2.85
CA SER A 28 -5.70 0.75 -3.59
C SER A 28 -5.71 1.20 -5.05
N ALA A 29 -6.20 0.32 -5.92
CA ALA A 29 -6.39 0.58 -7.33
C ALA A 29 -7.85 0.39 -7.74
N ARG A 30 -8.37 1.28 -8.58
CA ARG A 30 -9.71 1.16 -9.15
C ARG A 30 -9.76 1.68 -10.58
N LEU A 31 -10.66 1.12 -11.39
CA LEU A 31 -10.97 1.69 -12.71
C LEU A 31 -11.89 2.89 -12.54
N VAL A 32 -11.59 3.96 -13.26
CA VAL A 32 -12.41 5.18 -13.31
C VAL A 32 -12.52 5.67 -14.74
N HIS A 33 -13.51 6.51 -15.01
CA HIS A 33 -13.54 7.28 -16.26
C HIS A 33 -12.67 8.54 -16.12
N CYS A 34 -11.95 8.88 -17.17
CA CYS A 34 -11.04 10.02 -17.24
C CYS A 34 -11.15 10.67 -18.63
N GLY A 35 -12.09 11.61 -18.76
CA GLY A 35 -12.45 12.14 -20.09
C GLY A 35 -13.04 11.03 -20.96
N GLY A 36 -12.53 10.89 -22.18
CA GLY A 36 -12.98 9.88 -23.16
C GLY A 36 -12.36 8.49 -22.99
N ALA A 37 -11.65 8.21 -21.90
CA ALA A 37 -10.95 6.95 -21.67
C ALA A 37 -11.26 6.34 -20.31
N THR A 38 -10.89 5.06 -20.16
CA THR A 38 -10.80 4.39 -18.86
C THR A 38 -9.38 4.58 -18.31
N CYS A 39 -9.27 4.95 -17.03
CA CYS A 39 -8.01 5.06 -16.32
C CYS A 39 -7.95 4.10 -15.14
N LEU A 40 -6.73 3.73 -14.78
CA LEU A 40 -6.44 3.17 -13.47
C LEU A 40 -6.16 4.32 -12.50
N ARG A 41 -6.96 4.42 -11.42
CA ARG A 41 -6.69 5.32 -10.31
C ARG A 41 -6.03 4.55 -9.18
N LEU A 42 -4.82 4.97 -8.82
CA LEU A 42 -4.11 4.55 -7.61
C LEU A 42 -4.32 5.58 -6.51
N SER A 43 -4.45 5.12 -5.27
CA SER A 43 -4.56 6.00 -4.11
C SER A 43 -3.97 5.36 -2.87
N GLY A 44 -3.49 6.17 -1.94
CA GLY A 44 -2.91 5.67 -0.70
C GLY A 44 -2.65 6.79 0.31
N GLN A 45 -1.84 6.44 1.32
CA GLN A 45 -1.29 7.39 2.27
C GLN A 45 0.23 7.44 2.15
N ARG A 46 0.83 8.56 2.57
CA ARG A 46 2.27 8.77 2.73
C ARG A 46 2.52 9.68 3.93
N ASP A 47 3.71 9.59 4.50
CA ASP A 47 4.04 10.31 5.72
C ASP A 47 4.11 11.82 5.51
N SER A 48 4.64 12.28 4.36
CA SER A 48 4.72 13.70 3.99
C SER A 48 4.51 13.91 2.50
N ALA A 49 4.26 15.16 2.09
CA ALA A 49 4.12 15.52 0.67
C ALA A 49 5.42 15.32 -0.15
N ASP A 50 6.57 15.27 0.52
CA ASP A 50 7.89 15.07 -0.09
C ASP A 50 8.21 13.60 -0.38
N THR A 51 7.45 12.66 0.20
CA THR A 51 7.57 11.23 -0.10
C THR A 51 7.10 10.98 -1.53
N LYS A 52 8.02 10.59 -2.42
CA LYS A 52 7.69 10.26 -3.80
C LYS A 52 6.93 8.94 -3.89
N VAL A 53 6.03 8.86 -4.86
CA VAL A 53 5.33 7.61 -5.21
C VAL A 53 5.91 7.10 -6.51
N GLN A 54 6.27 5.82 -6.56
CA GLN A 54 6.79 5.17 -7.74
C GLN A 54 5.98 3.92 -8.07
N VAL A 55 5.89 3.63 -9.36
CA VAL A 55 5.33 2.38 -9.88
C VAL A 55 6.33 1.80 -10.86
N ASP A 56 6.66 0.51 -10.69
CA ASP A 56 7.64 -0.19 -11.54
C ASP A 56 8.98 0.58 -11.62
N GLY A 57 9.39 1.17 -10.49
CA GLY A 57 10.62 1.98 -10.36
C GLY A 57 10.58 3.35 -11.03
N ARG A 58 9.43 3.79 -11.57
CA ARG A 58 9.25 5.11 -12.21
C ARG A 58 8.47 6.05 -11.31
N ASP A 59 8.89 7.31 -11.25
CA ASP A 59 8.16 8.36 -10.54
C ASP A 59 6.74 8.49 -11.12
N LEU A 60 5.75 8.36 -10.24
CA LEU A 60 4.34 8.47 -10.57
C LEU A 60 3.83 9.84 -10.07
N PRO A 61 3.42 10.75 -10.96
CA PRO A 61 2.84 12.02 -10.55
C PRO A 61 1.55 11.79 -9.75
N VAL A 62 1.49 12.36 -8.55
CA VAL A 62 0.33 12.27 -7.66
C VAL A 62 -0.21 13.64 -7.29
N THR A 63 -1.49 13.68 -6.98
CA THR A 63 -2.18 14.83 -6.38
C THR A 63 -2.47 14.55 -4.91
N GLY A 64 -2.50 15.60 -4.09
CA GLY A 64 -2.73 15.52 -2.65
C GLY A 64 -1.43 15.37 -1.85
N GLU A 65 -1.48 15.76 -0.57
CA GLU A 65 -0.35 15.67 0.35
C GLU A 65 -0.25 14.26 0.93
N ARG A 66 -0.54 14.06 2.22
CA ARG A 66 -0.46 12.75 2.89
C ARG A 66 -1.41 11.73 2.27
N SER A 67 -2.62 12.15 1.91
CA SER A 67 -3.53 11.33 1.10
C SER A 67 -3.31 11.65 -0.37
N TRP A 68 -2.74 10.70 -1.10
CA TRP A 68 -2.33 10.90 -2.48
C TRP A 68 -3.19 10.10 -3.45
N ARG A 69 -3.28 10.58 -4.69
CA ARG A 69 -3.96 9.92 -5.81
C ARG A 69 -3.21 10.14 -7.11
N ALA A 70 -3.06 9.08 -7.90
CA ALA A 70 -2.61 9.14 -9.29
C ALA A 70 -3.71 8.58 -10.19
N THR A 71 -3.91 9.17 -11.37
CA THR A 71 -4.83 8.65 -12.38
C THR A 71 -4.04 8.50 -13.68
N VAL A 72 -3.94 7.26 -14.16
CA VAL A 72 -3.12 6.91 -15.33
C VAL A 72 -4.02 6.29 -16.40
N PRO A 73 -3.94 6.71 -17.68
CA PRO A 73 -4.63 6.06 -18.78
C PRO A 73 -4.41 4.55 -18.76
N LEU A 74 -5.48 3.76 -18.92
CA LEU A 74 -5.37 2.30 -18.81
C LEU A 74 -4.42 1.71 -19.86
N ALA A 75 -4.32 2.35 -21.03
CA ALA A 75 -3.37 1.97 -22.08
C ALA A 75 -1.91 2.05 -21.60
N GLU A 76 -1.55 3.09 -20.84
CA GLU A 76 -0.22 3.25 -20.26
C GLU A 76 -0.01 2.26 -19.11
N ALA A 77 -0.98 2.13 -18.20
CA ALA A 77 -0.88 1.24 -17.05
C ALA A 77 -0.71 -0.25 -17.44
N ARG A 78 -1.22 -0.66 -18.62
CA ARG A 78 -1.03 -2.01 -19.18
C ARG A 78 0.42 -2.34 -19.54
N THR A 79 1.29 -1.34 -19.62
CA THR A 79 2.73 -1.54 -19.87
C THR A 79 3.50 -1.89 -18.59
N TRP A 80 2.89 -1.75 -17.42
CA TRP A 80 3.55 -1.98 -16.13
C TRP A 80 3.70 -3.46 -15.82
N ARG A 81 4.78 -3.79 -15.11
CA ARG A 81 4.99 -5.15 -14.62
C ARG A 81 4.06 -5.46 -13.45
N LEU A 82 3.41 -6.62 -13.50
CA LEU A 82 2.64 -7.16 -12.40
C LEU A 82 3.48 -8.14 -11.59
N THR A 83 3.28 -8.14 -10.28
CA THR A 83 3.74 -9.22 -9.39
C THR A 83 2.72 -10.35 -9.34
N ARG A 84 3.06 -11.46 -8.65
CA ARG A 84 2.07 -12.50 -8.34
C ARG A 84 0.86 -11.89 -7.63
N GLY A 85 -0.32 -12.45 -7.89
CA GLY A 85 -1.57 -11.97 -7.30
C GLY A 85 -2.21 -10.78 -8.03
N TYR A 86 -1.82 -10.51 -9.28
CA TYR A 86 -2.44 -9.44 -10.08
C TYR A 86 -2.30 -8.07 -9.40
N ALA A 87 -1.10 -7.77 -8.94
CA ALA A 87 -0.78 -6.54 -8.20
C ALA A 87 0.37 -5.78 -8.88
N VAL A 88 0.35 -4.46 -8.73
CA VAL A 88 1.43 -3.56 -9.18
C VAL A 88 2.27 -3.18 -7.96
N PRO A 89 3.61 -3.26 -8.03
CA PRO A 89 4.45 -2.78 -6.94
C PRO A 89 4.41 -1.25 -6.90
N VAL A 90 3.98 -0.70 -5.77
CA VAL A 90 4.03 0.74 -5.48
C VAL A 90 5.09 0.98 -4.43
N THR A 91 6.03 1.87 -4.72
CA THR A 91 7.12 2.24 -3.79
C THR A 91 6.93 3.67 -3.32
N LEU A 92 6.96 3.86 -2.00
CA LEU A 92 7.04 5.17 -1.37
C LEU A 92 8.50 5.44 -1.01
N VAL A 93 9.06 6.54 -1.51
CA VAL A 93 10.46 6.93 -1.28
C VAL A 93 10.46 8.23 -0.49
N ASP A 94 10.85 8.16 0.78
CA ASP A 94 11.07 9.33 1.60
C ASP A 94 12.45 9.91 1.32
N ARG A 95 12.48 11.13 0.77
CA ARG A 95 13.71 11.81 0.41
C ARG A 95 14.52 12.27 1.63
N ALA A 96 13.85 12.56 2.75
CA ALA A 96 14.51 13.08 3.94
C ALA A 96 15.28 11.98 4.68
N SER A 97 14.66 10.81 4.85
CA SER A 97 15.29 9.66 5.49
C SER A 97 16.05 8.74 4.53
N GLY A 98 15.85 8.89 3.21
CA GLY A 98 16.36 7.96 2.20
C GLY A 98 15.67 6.59 2.22
N SER A 99 14.62 6.42 3.03
CA SER A 99 13.93 5.15 3.18
C SER A 99 12.98 4.89 2.02
N ALA A 100 12.91 3.64 1.58
CA ALA A 100 11.97 3.19 0.57
C ALA A 100 11.12 2.03 1.09
N ARG A 101 9.80 2.13 0.90
CA ARG A 101 8.85 1.08 1.26
C ARG A 101 8.05 0.67 0.03
N THR A 102 8.15 -0.60 -0.35
CA THR A 102 7.40 -1.17 -1.47
C THR A 102 6.24 -2.00 -0.95
N SER A 103 5.05 -1.80 -1.51
CA SER A 103 3.85 -2.56 -1.21
C SER A 103 3.14 -3.00 -2.50
N PRO A 104 2.67 -4.25 -2.59
CA PRO A 104 1.87 -4.69 -3.72
C PRO A 104 0.46 -4.10 -3.64
N VAL A 105 0.02 -3.43 -4.70
CA VAL A 105 -1.35 -2.92 -4.83
C VAL A 105 -2.12 -3.77 -5.81
N ALA A 106 -3.10 -4.53 -5.29
CA ALA A 106 -3.99 -5.34 -6.12
C ALA A 106 -4.73 -4.44 -7.12
N VAL A 107 -4.68 -4.83 -8.40
CA VAL A 107 -5.43 -4.12 -9.46
C VAL A 107 -6.70 -4.89 -9.81
N PRO A 108 -7.74 -4.19 -10.33
CA PRO A 108 -8.95 -4.85 -10.76
C PRO A 108 -8.63 -6.00 -11.75
N PRO A 109 -9.22 -7.20 -11.58
CA PRO A 109 -8.95 -8.34 -12.45
C PRO A 109 -9.14 -7.99 -13.93
N GLY A 110 -8.20 -8.43 -14.77
CA GLY A 110 -8.23 -8.17 -16.22
C GLY A 110 -7.88 -6.75 -16.65
N ALA A 111 -7.81 -5.77 -15.74
CA ALA A 111 -7.56 -4.36 -16.10
C ALA A 111 -6.24 -4.18 -16.87
N LEU A 112 -5.17 -4.79 -16.35
CA LEU A 112 -3.82 -4.64 -16.89
C LEU A 112 -3.42 -5.75 -17.88
N GLY A 113 -4.38 -6.57 -18.30
CA GLY A 113 -4.21 -7.46 -19.45
C GLY A 113 -3.13 -8.53 -19.29
N ALA A 114 -2.86 -9.01 -18.07
CA ALA A 114 -1.99 -10.17 -17.91
C ALA A 114 -2.54 -11.33 -18.74
N ARG A 115 -1.68 -11.99 -19.52
CA ARG A 115 -2.07 -13.19 -20.27
C ARG A 115 -2.48 -14.25 -19.26
N VAL A 116 -3.78 -14.52 -19.19
CA VAL A 116 -4.32 -15.63 -18.42
C VAL A 116 -4.47 -16.78 -19.41
N GLU A 117 -3.61 -17.79 -19.28
CA GLU A 117 -3.82 -19.06 -19.97
C GLU A 117 -4.87 -19.84 -19.17
N LEU A 118 -6.03 -20.05 -19.79
CA LEU A 118 -7.15 -20.75 -19.18
C LEU A 118 -7.23 -22.15 -19.77
N ALA A 119 -7.22 -23.18 -18.92
CA ALA A 119 -7.47 -24.55 -19.36
C ALA A 119 -8.96 -24.77 -19.74
N SER A 120 -9.89 -24.11 -19.03
CA SER A 120 -11.32 -24.03 -19.40
C SER A 120 -12.01 -22.86 -18.68
N LEU A 121 -13.08 -22.32 -19.28
CA LEU A 121 -13.96 -21.30 -18.69
C LEU A 121 -15.42 -21.76 -18.89
N VAL A 122 -16.17 -21.91 -17.79
CA VAL A 122 -17.59 -22.26 -17.82
C VAL A 122 -18.41 -21.07 -17.34
N VAL A 123 -19.18 -20.47 -18.25
CA VAL A 123 -20.13 -19.40 -17.94
C VAL A 123 -21.54 -19.98 -17.97
N ARG A 124 -22.29 -19.85 -16.87
CA ARG A 124 -23.73 -20.17 -16.83
C ARG A 124 -24.51 -18.89 -16.62
N ALA A 125 -25.27 -18.48 -17.61
CA ALA A 125 -26.31 -17.47 -17.46
C ALA A 125 -27.64 -18.17 -17.14
N ARG A 126 -28.47 -17.52 -16.31
CA ARG A 126 -29.86 -17.92 -16.08
C ARG A 126 -30.76 -16.99 -16.87
#